data_AF-A0A4P5S6Y6-F1
#
_entry.id   AF-A0A4P5S6Y6-F1
#
_cell.length_a   1.000
_cell.length_b   1.000
_cell.length_c   1.000
_cell.angle_alpha   90.00
_cell.angle_beta   90.00
_cell.angle_gamma   90.00
#
_symmetry.space_group_name_H-M   'P 1'
#
loop_
_entity.id
_entity.type
_entity.pdbx_description
1 polymer ?
#
loop_
_entity_poly.entity_id
_entity_poly.type
_entity_poly.pdbx_seq_one_letter_code
_entity_poly.pdbx_strand_id
1 'polypeptide(L)'
;MVFAASGPNAATGTVTFTDSSNNVLATGTLSEAATRGIAFHSQAIVEWSPTVVGPITITATYIPFAGWTTSSSTKTYVVTANQTPAATPTPWPQSAKYTPPASGPVNKGQTLKLELGSEAGTDTGQKITWKITSSKKKCSLEFPSNGDVKLKIKKKGVCAVTGTAPQFGGLWAPYSISLRYHAK
;
A
#
# COMPACT_ATOMS: atom_id res chain seq x y z
N MET A 1 -12.48 -5.92 -21.33
CA MET A 1 -11.74 -6.12 -22.60
C MET A 1 -12.64 -5.66 -23.73
N VAL A 2 -12.17 -4.85 -24.69
CA VAL A 2 -13.02 -4.30 -25.76
C VAL A 2 -12.77 -5.05 -27.07
N PHE A 3 -13.83 -5.59 -27.67
CA PHE A 3 -13.77 -6.21 -28.99
C PHE A 3 -14.60 -5.41 -29.99
N ALA A 4 -13.95 -4.94 -31.05
CA ALA A 4 -14.60 -4.32 -32.19
C ALA A 4 -14.58 -5.28 -33.37
N ALA A 5 -15.75 -5.54 -33.96
CA ALA A 5 -15.87 -6.19 -35.24
C ALA A 5 -15.99 -5.10 -36.32
N SER A 6 -15.11 -5.14 -37.32
CA SER A 6 -15.18 -4.25 -38.49
C SER A 6 -15.75 -5.01 -39.68
N GLY A 7 -16.84 -4.50 -40.25
CA GLY A 7 -17.47 -5.02 -41.47
C GLY A 7 -18.57 -4.05 -41.96
N PRO A 8 -18.83 -3.97 -43.28
CA PRO A 8 -19.59 -2.87 -43.88
C PRO A 8 -21.11 -2.89 -43.64
N ASN A 9 -21.66 -3.91 -42.98
CA ASN A 9 -23.08 -3.99 -42.62
C ASN A 9 -23.19 -4.58 -41.22
N ALA A 10 -23.51 -3.75 -40.24
CA ALA A 10 -23.67 -4.12 -38.83
C ALA A 10 -24.89 -5.04 -38.66
N ALA A 11 -24.71 -6.35 -38.87
CA ALA A 11 -25.74 -7.32 -38.53
C ALA A 11 -25.77 -7.51 -37.01
N THR A 12 -26.94 -7.33 -36.41
CA THR A 12 -27.19 -7.69 -35.02
C THR A 12 -26.82 -9.17 -34.79
N GLY A 13 -26.13 -9.47 -33.69
CA GLY A 13 -25.74 -10.84 -33.37
C GLY A 13 -25.03 -10.98 -32.03
N THR A 14 -24.60 -12.21 -31.72
CA THR A 14 -24.00 -12.55 -30.44
C THR A 14 -22.51 -12.82 -30.62
N VAL A 15 -21.69 -12.31 -29.70
CA VAL A 15 -20.26 -12.62 -29.61
C VAL A 15 -20.03 -13.44 -28.35
N THR A 16 -19.50 -14.65 -28.51
CA THR A 16 -19.08 -15.49 -27.39
C THR A 16 -17.57 -15.44 -27.24
N PHE A 17 -17.09 -15.22 -26.02
CA PHE A 17 -15.68 -15.19 -25.67
C PHE A 17 -15.30 -16.48 -24.97
N THR A 18 -14.30 -17.19 -25.48
CA THR A 18 -13.80 -18.44 -24.88
C THR A 18 -12.31 -18.39 -24.61
N ASP A 19 -11.84 -19.19 -23.65
CA ASP A 19 -10.40 -19.45 -23.46
C ASP A 19 -9.89 -20.53 -24.43
N SER A 20 -8.60 -20.89 -24.30
CA SER A 20 -7.95 -21.97 -25.07
C SER A 20 -8.52 -23.37 -24.81
N SER A 21 -9.29 -23.55 -23.73
CA SER A 21 -9.97 -24.79 -23.37
C SER A 21 -11.43 -24.79 -23.83
N ASN A 22 -11.86 -23.77 -24.59
CA ASN A 22 -13.24 -23.52 -25.02
C ASN A 22 -14.22 -23.24 -23.88
N ASN A 23 -13.75 -22.86 -22.68
CA ASN A 23 -14.64 -22.42 -21.62
C ASN A 23 -15.19 -21.04 -21.96
N VAL A 24 -16.50 -20.84 -21.81
CA VAL A 24 -17.14 -19.53 -22.03
C VAL A 24 -16.73 -18.59 -20.90
N LEU A 25 -16.02 -17.53 -21.26
CA LEU A 25 -15.60 -16.47 -20.35
C LEU A 25 -16.68 -15.41 -20.18
N ALA A 26 -17.34 -15.06 -21.30
CA ALA A 26 -18.46 -14.13 -21.34
C ALA A 26 -19.17 -14.17 -22.69
N THR A 27 -20.33 -13.53 -22.77
CA THR A 27 -21.10 -13.32 -24.01
C THR A 27 -21.52 -11.87 -24.10
N GLY A 28 -21.42 -11.26 -25.27
CA GLY A 28 -21.87 -9.89 -25.54
C GLY A 28 -22.74 -9.84 -26.80
N THR A 29 -23.56 -8.81 -26.92
CA THR A 29 -24.37 -8.56 -28.11
C THR A 29 -23.73 -7.44 -28.94
N LEU A 30 -23.65 -7.63 -30.26
CA LEU A 30 -23.38 -6.53 -31.18
C LEU A 30 -24.70 -5.83 -31.46
N SER A 31 -24.83 -4.59 -30.99
CA SER A 31 -25.94 -3.70 -31.35
C SER A 31 -25.49 -2.70 -32.41
N GLU A 32 -26.37 -2.42 -33.38
CA GLU A 32 -26.15 -1.38 -34.40
C GLU A 32 -25.93 -0.01 -33.75
N ALA A 33 -24.92 0.74 -34.22
CA ALA A 33 -24.89 2.19 -34.04
C ALA A 33 -25.68 2.82 -35.20
N ALA A 34 -26.99 2.99 -34.99
CA ALA A 34 -27.88 3.48 -36.04
C ALA A 34 -27.85 5.02 -36.16
N THR A 35 -27.11 5.54 -37.15
CA THR A 35 -27.43 6.84 -37.77
C THR A 35 -27.14 6.77 -39.28
N ARG A 36 -28.13 7.14 -40.09
CA ARG A 36 -28.11 7.08 -41.57
C ARG A 36 -26.82 7.65 -42.16
N GLY A 37 -26.08 6.83 -42.90
CA GLY A 37 -25.05 7.30 -43.86
C GLY A 37 -23.61 7.37 -43.34
N ILE A 38 -23.29 6.84 -42.16
CA ILE A 38 -21.92 6.79 -41.62
C ILE A 38 -21.60 5.35 -41.20
N ALA A 39 -20.48 4.80 -41.67
CA ALA A 39 -20.04 3.47 -41.27
C ALA A 39 -19.61 3.47 -39.79
N PHE A 40 -20.37 2.80 -38.92
CA PHE A 40 -19.98 2.58 -37.53
C PHE A 40 -19.54 1.12 -37.33
N HIS A 41 -18.45 0.94 -36.57
CA HIS A 41 -18.05 -0.38 -36.09
C HIS A 41 -18.98 -0.82 -34.96
N SER A 42 -19.53 -2.04 -35.04
CA SER A 42 -20.26 -2.63 -33.92
C SER A 42 -19.27 -3.21 -32.90
N GLN A 43 -19.53 -3.02 -31.60
CA GLN A 43 -18.63 -3.47 -30.52
C GLN A 43 -19.37 -4.36 -29.52
N ALA A 44 -18.69 -5.40 -29.06
CA ALA A 44 -19.11 -6.23 -27.94
C ALA A 44 -18.08 -6.09 -26.83
N ILE A 45 -18.54 -5.70 -25.63
CA ILE A 45 -17.69 -5.46 -24.48
C ILE A 45 -18.08 -6.42 -23.38
N VAL A 46 -17.08 -7.05 -22.78
CA VAL A 46 -17.26 -7.93 -21.63
C VAL A 46 -16.22 -7.62 -20.56
N GLU A 47 -16.66 -7.76 -19.32
CA GLU A 47 -15.80 -7.74 -18.15
C GLU A 47 -15.52 -9.17 -17.72
N TRP A 48 -14.25 -9.47 -17.50
CA TRP A 48 -13.80 -10.79 -17.08
C TRP A 48 -12.49 -10.62 -16.31
N SER A 49 -12.33 -11.42 -15.25
CA SER A 49 -11.12 -11.44 -14.42
C SER A 49 -10.41 -12.79 -14.59
N PRO A 50 -9.14 -12.80 -15.02
CA PRO A 50 -8.38 -14.04 -15.14
C PRO A 50 -8.13 -14.68 -13.78
N THR A 51 -8.34 -15.99 -13.68
CA THR A 51 -8.03 -16.79 -12.49
C THR A 51 -6.60 -17.32 -12.48
N VAL A 52 -5.89 -17.18 -13.60
CA VAL A 52 -4.51 -17.65 -13.80
C VAL A 52 -3.62 -16.49 -14.25
N VAL A 53 -2.33 -16.61 -13.95
CA VAL A 53 -1.29 -15.64 -14.34
C VAL A 53 -0.59 -16.12 -15.59
N GLY A 54 -0.19 -15.19 -16.45
CA GLY A 54 0.56 -15.48 -17.66
C GLY A 54 -0.25 -15.25 -18.94
N PRO A 55 0.22 -15.78 -20.08
CA PRO A 55 -0.45 -15.61 -21.36
C PRO A 55 -1.77 -16.39 -21.39
N ILE A 56 -2.84 -15.70 -21.79
CA ILE A 56 -4.19 -16.23 -21.91
C ILE A 56 -4.66 -15.95 -23.33
N THR A 57 -5.04 -17.01 -24.03
CA THR A 57 -5.65 -16.91 -25.36
C THR A 57 -7.16 -16.78 -25.22
N ILE A 58 -7.72 -15.74 -25.83
CA ILE A 58 -9.15 -15.47 -25.87
C ILE A 58 -9.62 -15.49 -27.31
N THR A 59 -10.62 -16.32 -27.60
CA THR A 59 -11.26 -16.41 -28.91
C THR A 59 -12.64 -15.78 -28.84
N ALA A 60 -12.88 -14.79 -29.69
CA ALA A 60 -14.17 -14.17 -29.90
C ALA A 60 -14.84 -14.79 -31.12
N THR A 61 -16.03 -15.36 -30.94
CA THR A 61 -16.82 -15.97 -32.01
C THR A 61 -18.11 -15.18 -32.20
N TYR A 62 -18.26 -14.57 -33.38
CA TYR A 62 -19.47 -13.86 -33.77
C TYR A 62 -20.45 -14.80 -34.46
N ILE A 63 -21.69 -14.83 -33.96
CA ILE A 63 -22.81 -15.57 -34.51
C ILE A 63 -23.88 -14.56 -34.97
N PRO A 64 -24.21 -14.52 -36.27
CA PRO A 64 -25.22 -13.63 -36.81
C PRO A 64 -26.63 -14.03 -36.36
N PHE A 65 -27.54 -13.06 -36.28
CA PHE A 65 -28.97 -13.37 -36.09
C PHE A 65 -29.54 -14.12 -37.30
N ALA A 66 -30.48 -15.05 -37.06
CA ALA A 66 -31.10 -15.85 -38.10
C ALA A 66 -31.82 -14.96 -39.13
N GLY A 67 -31.55 -15.17 -40.42
CA GLY A 67 -32.13 -14.40 -41.53
C GLY A 67 -31.19 -13.37 -42.18
N TRP A 68 -29.96 -13.21 -41.69
CA TRP A 68 -28.92 -12.40 -42.33
C TRP A 68 -27.96 -13.25 -43.17
N THR A 69 -27.41 -12.67 -44.24
CA THR A 69 -26.46 -13.32 -45.16
C THR A 69 -25.00 -13.28 -44.67
N THR A 70 -24.75 -12.66 -43.53
CA THR A 70 -23.39 -12.56 -42.95
C THR A 70 -22.97 -13.90 -42.35
N SER A 71 -21.77 -14.37 -42.67
CA SER A 71 -21.21 -15.61 -42.09
C SER A 71 -20.65 -15.39 -40.68
N SER A 72 -20.71 -16.44 -39.86
CA SER A 72 -19.99 -16.51 -38.58
C SER A 72 -18.50 -16.22 -38.77
N SER A 73 -17.87 -15.56 -37.80
CA SER A 73 -16.43 -15.25 -37.84
C SER A 73 -15.78 -15.37 -36.47
N THR A 74 -14.49 -15.68 -36.46
CA THR A 74 -13.71 -15.88 -35.23
C THR A 74 -12.46 -15.02 -35.22
N LYS A 75 -12.08 -14.48 -34.07
CA LYS A 75 -10.84 -13.73 -33.88
C LYS A 75 -10.19 -14.07 -32.55
N THR A 76 -8.88 -14.29 -32.57
CA THR A 76 -8.11 -14.71 -31.40
C THR A 76 -7.18 -13.60 -30.91
N TYR A 77 -7.06 -13.48 -29.59
CA TYR A 77 -6.26 -12.49 -28.89
C TYR A 77 -5.41 -13.19 -27.85
N VAL A 78 -4.18 -12.73 -27.65
CA VAL A 78 -3.34 -13.16 -26.53
C VAL A 78 -3.23 -11.99 -25.58
N VAL A 79 -3.68 -12.18 -24.35
CA VAL A 79 -3.51 -11.21 -23.27
C VAL A 79 -2.70 -11.80 -22.16
N THR A 80 -1.82 -11.00 -21.58
CA THR A 80 -0.99 -11.43 -20.46
C THR A 80 -1.58 -10.89 -19.18
N ALA A 81 -2.08 -11.80 -18.34
CA ALA A 81 -2.53 -11.46 -16.99
C ALA A 81 -1.30 -11.40 -16.07
N ASN A 82 -1.01 -10.21 -15.54
CA ASN A 82 0.05 -10.02 -14.56
C ASN A 82 -0.55 -9.97 -13.15
N GLN A 83 0.05 -10.67 -12.19
CA GLN A 83 -0.23 -10.39 -10.78
C GLN A 83 0.42 -9.07 -10.40
N THR A 84 -0.36 -8.14 -9.90
CA THR A 84 0.16 -7.05 -9.09
C THR A 84 0.25 -7.58 -7.66
N PRO A 85 1.44 -7.64 -7.04
CA PRO A 85 1.54 -7.95 -5.62
C PRO A 85 0.65 -6.96 -4.86
N ALA A 86 -0.20 -7.46 -3.96
CA ALA A 86 -0.95 -6.59 -3.08
C ALA A 86 0.05 -5.70 -2.33
N ALA A 87 -0.08 -4.38 -2.45
CA ALA A 87 0.78 -3.45 -1.73
C ALA A 87 0.59 -3.68 -0.23
N THR A 88 1.65 -4.06 0.47
CA THR A 88 1.61 -4.12 1.93
C THR A 88 1.41 -2.70 2.46
N PRO A 89 0.40 -2.43 3.31
CA PRO A 89 0.19 -1.09 3.84
C PRO A 89 1.40 -0.68 4.67
N THR A 90 1.96 0.51 4.40
CA THR A 90 3.00 1.11 5.23
C THR A 90 2.42 1.40 6.62
N PRO A 91 3.01 0.87 7.71
CA PRO A 91 2.51 1.15 9.06
C PRO A 91 2.64 2.64 9.42
N TRP A 92 1.66 3.16 10.16
CA TRP A 92 1.63 4.54 10.66
C TRP A 92 2.69 4.79 11.73
N PRO A 93 3.39 5.93 11.74
CA PRO A 93 4.41 6.21 12.75
C PRO A 93 3.77 6.49 14.12
N GLN A 94 4.36 5.95 15.19
CA GLN A 94 4.03 6.34 16.56
C GLN A 94 4.82 7.60 16.97
N SER A 95 4.25 8.40 17.86
CA SER A 95 4.90 9.57 18.46
C SER A 95 4.95 9.46 19.98
N ALA A 96 5.99 10.01 20.62
CA ALA A 96 5.97 10.16 22.09
C ALA A 96 4.96 11.23 22.50
N LYS A 97 4.22 11.01 23.60
CA LYS A 97 3.29 12.01 24.13
C LYS A 97 4.03 13.24 24.65
N TYR A 98 5.13 13.02 25.35
CA TYR A 98 6.06 14.08 25.74
C TYR A 98 7.23 14.16 24.76
N THR A 99 7.47 15.34 24.20
CA THR A 99 8.64 15.59 23.35
C THR A 99 9.88 15.84 24.23
N PRO A 100 10.88 14.96 24.23
CA PRO A 100 12.11 15.17 25.01
C PRO A 100 12.91 16.37 24.46
N PRO A 101 13.75 17.03 25.29
CA PRO A 101 14.64 18.08 24.85
C PRO A 101 15.50 17.64 23.66
N ALA A 102 15.55 18.46 22.63
CA ALA A 102 16.34 18.18 21.42
C ALA A 102 17.82 17.95 21.75
N SER A 103 18.47 17.13 20.94
CA SER A 103 19.92 16.93 20.98
C SER A 103 20.67 18.26 20.92
N GLY A 104 21.75 18.39 21.69
CA GLY A 104 22.48 19.66 21.72
C GLY A 104 23.43 19.85 22.90
N PRO A 105 23.98 21.06 23.04
CA PRO A 105 24.83 21.42 24.17
C PRO A 105 24.02 21.46 25.47
N VAL A 106 24.62 20.95 26.54
CA VAL A 106 24.04 20.94 27.89
C VAL A 106 25.11 21.26 28.92
N ASN A 107 24.69 21.67 30.11
CA ASN A 107 25.62 21.93 31.20
C ASN A 107 25.90 20.66 32.00
N LYS A 108 27.14 20.49 32.48
CA LYS A 108 27.43 19.49 33.50
C LYS A 108 26.54 19.73 34.73
N GLY A 109 25.94 18.68 35.27
CA GLY A 109 25.01 18.75 36.40
C GLY A 109 23.55 18.92 36.00
N GLN A 110 23.28 19.29 34.74
CA GLN A 110 21.92 19.44 34.24
C GLN A 110 21.17 18.10 34.27
N THR A 111 19.89 18.16 34.61
CA THR A 111 18.96 17.04 34.52
C THR A 111 17.92 17.36 33.45
N LEU A 112 17.83 16.50 32.44
CA LEU A 112 16.84 16.59 31.37
C LEU A 112 15.71 15.62 31.68
N LYS A 113 14.47 16.03 31.43
CA LYS A 113 13.34 15.11 31.44
C LYS A 113 13.20 14.53 30.04
N LEU A 114 13.21 13.21 29.91
CA LEU A 114 12.99 12.51 28.66
C LEU A 114 11.54 12.06 28.50
N GLU A 115 10.83 11.89 29.62
CA GLU A 115 9.43 11.50 29.70
C GLU A 115 8.83 12.08 30.97
N LEU A 116 7.57 12.50 30.92
CA LEU A 116 6.80 12.93 32.08
C LEU A 116 5.86 11.80 32.51
N GLY A 117 5.74 11.54 33.80
CA GLY A 117 4.84 10.50 34.29
C GLY A 117 3.38 10.66 33.87
N SER A 118 2.90 11.92 33.77
CA SER A 118 1.54 12.25 33.28
C SER A 118 1.36 12.02 31.78
N GLU A 119 2.45 11.93 31.01
CA GLU A 119 2.48 11.78 29.56
C GLU A 119 3.38 10.61 29.16
N ALA A 120 3.37 9.55 29.97
CA ALA A 120 4.20 8.39 29.75
C ALA A 120 3.76 7.63 28.48
N GLY A 121 4.75 7.18 27.72
CA GLY A 121 4.58 6.37 26.51
C GLY A 121 4.32 7.14 25.21
N THR A 122 3.91 6.39 24.20
CA THR A 122 3.52 6.90 22.89
C THR A 122 2.05 7.31 22.86
N ASP A 123 1.67 8.05 21.82
CA ASP A 123 0.29 8.37 21.44
C ASP A 123 -0.63 7.14 21.39
N THR A 124 -0.09 5.97 21.06
CA THR A 124 -0.79 4.67 21.06
C THR A 124 -0.72 3.92 22.40
N GLY A 125 -0.19 4.54 23.45
CA GLY A 125 -0.11 3.97 24.80
C GLY A 125 1.01 2.96 25.00
N GLN A 126 1.95 2.82 24.06
CA GLN A 126 3.10 1.94 24.23
C GLN A 126 4.13 2.56 25.17
N LYS A 127 4.65 1.76 26.11
CA LYS A 127 5.70 2.19 27.04
C LYS A 127 7.01 2.41 26.28
N ILE A 128 7.62 3.58 26.47
CA ILE A 128 8.94 3.87 25.92
C ILE A 128 10.01 3.32 26.86
N THR A 129 10.93 2.52 26.31
CA THR A 129 12.10 1.99 27.01
C THR A 129 13.30 2.88 26.70
N TRP A 130 13.87 3.49 27.74
CA TRP A 130 15.02 4.38 27.63
C TRP A 130 16.33 3.68 27.99
N LYS A 131 17.35 3.88 27.16
CA LYS A 131 18.68 3.30 27.35
C LYS A 131 19.78 4.26 26.96
N ILE A 132 20.78 4.39 27.83
CA ILE A 132 22.03 5.08 27.47
C ILE A 132 22.83 4.20 26.52
N THR A 133 23.04 4.70 25.31
CA THR A 133 23.76 4.02 24.23
C THR A 133 25.25 4.36 24.21
N SER A 134 25.65 5.53 24.73
CA SER A 134 27.06 5.90 24.87
C SER A 134 27.35 6.68 26.15
N SER A 135 28.53 6.43 26.73
CA SER A 135 29.06 7.13 27.91
C SER A 135 28.24 6.97 29.21
N LYS A 136 27.90 5.74 29.60
CA LYS A 136 27.23 5.42 30.89
C LYS A 136 27.93 5.96 32.15
N LYS A 137 29.22 6.28 32.08
CA LYS A 137 29.99 6.92 33.18
C LYS A 137 29.79 8.46 33.24
N LYS A 138 29.29 9.08 32.17
CA LYS A 138 29.10 10.53 32.02
C LYS A 138 27.66 10.97 32.26
N CYS A 139 26.70 10.07 32.13
CA CYS A 139 25.29 10.33 32.39
C CYS A 139 24.60 9.11 33.02
N SER A 140 23.47 9.32 33.68
CA SER A 140 22.59 8.23 34.14
C SER A 140 21.14 8.51 33.85
N LEU A 141 20.37 7.44 33.69
CA LEU A 141 18.93 7.49 33.73
C LEU A 141 18.45 7.29 35.17
N GLU A 142 17.43 8.04 35.54
CA GLU A 142 16.72 7.94 36.80
C GLU A 142 15.23 7.74 36.47
N PHE A 143 14.58 6.82 37.18
CA PHE A 143 13.18 6.43 36.99
C PHE A 143 12.44 6.60 38.33
N PRO A 144 12.05 7.83 38.70
CA PRO A 144 11.36 8.06 39.96
C PRO A 144 9.98 7.41 39.97
N SER A 145 9.42 7.18 41.16
CA SER A 145 8.10 6.52 41.34
C SER A 145 6.92 7.28 40.72
N ASN A 146 7.11 8.56 40.40
CA ASN A 146 6.10 9.38 39.72
C ASN A 146 5.96 9.07 38.22
N GLY A 147 6.77 8.15 37.67
CA GLY A 147 6.73 7.74 36.27
C GLY A 147 7.58 8.60 35.31
N ASP A 148 8.27 9.62 35.80
CA ASP A 148 9.20 10.39 34.97
C ASP A 148 10.38 9.52 34.50
N VAL A 149 10.97 9.90 33.37
CA VAL A 149 12.30 9.45 32.98
C VAL A 149 13.23 10.64 32.92
N LYS A 150 14.29 10.62 33.73
CA LYS A 150 15.24 11.73 33.85
C LYS A 150 16.63 11.30 33.41
N LEU A 151 17.30 12.13 32.61
CA LEU A 151 18.69 11.98 32.23
C LEU A 151 19.56 12.99 32.96
N LYS A 152 20.43 12.50 33.84
CA LYS A 152 21.36 13.33 34.61
C LYS A 152 22.73 13.37 33.96
N ILE A 153 23.23 14.57 33.67
CA ILE A 153 24.55 14.81 33.09
C ILE A 153 25.58 14.92 34.22
N LYS A 154 26.40 13.87 34.42
CA LYS A 154 27.36 13.78 35.54
C LYS A 154 28.74 14.37 35.21
N LYS A 155 29.22 14.19 33.98
CA LYS A 155 30.57 14.59 33.54
C LYS A 155 30.54 15.21 32.15
N LYS A 156 31.57 16.01 31.84
CA LYS A 156 31.77 16.61 30.52
C LYS A 156 31.91 15.56 29.42
N GLY A 157 31.50 15.91 28.21
CA GLY A 157 31.54 15.08 27.01
C GLY A 157 30.17 14.63 26.51
N VAL A 158 30.16 13.66 25.60
CA VAL A 158 28.95 13.22 24.90
C VAL A 158 28.19 12.17 25.71
N CYS A 159 26.90 12.38 25.90
CA CYS A 159 25.93 11.38 26.36
C CYS A 159 24.94 11.08 25.23
N ALA A 160 24.77 9.80 24.88
CA ALA A 160 23.77 9.38 23.91
C ALA A 160 22.75 8.45 24.56
N VAL A 161 21.48 8.68 24.27
CA VAL A 161 20.34 7.93 24.81
C VAL A 161 19.36 7.62 23.69
N THR A 162 18.72 6.46 23.77
CA THR A 162 17.68 6.04 22.83
C THR A 162 16.42 5.68 23.61
N GLY A 163 15.26 6.11 23.10
CA GLY A 163 13.94 5.71 23.56
C GLY A 163 13.27 4.86 22.50
N THR A 164 12.74 3.69 22.85
CA THR A 164 12.09 2.76 21.90
C THR A 164 10.78 2.23 22.44
N ALA A 165 9.76 2.05 21.59
CA ALA A 165 8.52 1.36 21.94
C ALA A 165 8.15 0.34 20.83
N PRO A 166 7.53 -0.81 21.18
CA PRO A 166 7.21 -1.85 20.22
C PRO A 166 6.10 -1.42 19.23
N GLN A 167 5.93 -2.21 18.18
CA GLN A 167 4.82 -2.10 17.24
C GLN A 167 3.48 -2.28 17.98
N PHE A 168 2.44 -1.56 17.57
CA PHE A 168 1.09 -1.70 18.13
C PHE A 168 0.07 -2.06 17.05
N GLY A 169 -0.70 -3.13 17.30
CA GLY A 169 -1.89 -3.48 16.52
C GLY A 169 -1.66 -3.76 15.03
N GLY A 170 -0.45 -4.13 14.60
CA GLY A 170 -0.13 -4.42 13.18
C GLY A 170 -0.07 -3.20 12.26
N LEU A 171 -0.77 -2.12 12.63
CA LEU A 171 -0.94 -0.91 11.82
C LEU A 171 0.05 0.21 12.20
N TRP A 172 0.65 0.17 13.40
CA TRP A 172 1.54 1.23 13.88
C TRP A 172 2.99 0.75 13.94
N ALA A 173 3.90 1.41 13.22
CA ALA A 173 5.33 1.15 13.25
C ALA A 173 5.91 1.27 14.68
N PRO A 174 7.00 0.56 15.00
CA PRO A 174 7.71 0.76 16.27
C PRO A 174 8.22 2.20 16.40
N TYR A 175 8.25 2.70 17.64
CA TYR A 175 8.81 4.02 17.95
C TYR A 175 10.31 3.92 18.22
N SER A 176 11.10 4.86 17.71
CA SER A 176 12.52 4.99 18.02
C SER A 176 12.99 6.44 17.93
N ILE A 177 13.62 6.95 18.98
CA ILE A 177 14.29 8.26 18.99
C ILE A 177 15.71 8.11 19.53
N SER A 178 16.66 8.80 18.90
CA SER A 178 18.06 8.87 19.37
C SER A 178 18.43 10.32 19.69
N LEU A 179 18.88 10.55 20.92
CA LEU A 179 19.23 11.85 21.44
C LEU A 179 20.71 11.88 21.84
N ARG A 180 21.37 12.99 21.52
CA ARG A 180 22.81 13.18 21.76
C ARG A 180 23.06 14.53 22.41
N TYR A 181 23.56 14.50 23.64
CA TYR A 181 23.83 15.68 24.45
C TYR A 181 25.32 15.89 24.65
N HIS A 182 25.77 17.14 24.51
CA HIS A 182 27.17 17.55 24.58
C HIS A 182 27.40 18.39 25.83
N ALA A 183 27.91 17.75 26.89
CA ALA A 183 28.14 18.41 28.17
C ALA A 183 29.42 19.27 28.13
N LYS A 184 29.25 20.59 28.30
CA LYS A 184 30.35 21.57 28.40
C LYS A 184 30.87 21.74 29.83
#